data_AF-A0A222G9W3-F1
#
_entry.id   AF-A0A222G9W3-F1
#
_cell.length_a   1.000
_cell.length_b   1.000
_cell.length_c   1.000
_cell.angle_alpha   90.00
_cell.angle_beta   90.00
_cell.angle_gamma   90.00
#
_symmetry.space_group_name_H-M   'P 1'
#
loop_
_entity.id
_entity.type
_entity.pdbx_description
1 polymer ?
#
loop_
_entity_poly.entity_id
_entity_poly.type
_entity_poly.pdbx_seq_one_letter_code
_entity_poly.pdbx_strand_id
1 'polypeptide(L)'
;MFGYAFAFNALFASFGPSIYIKLSQKIAVEKIITTCFLILMLCGVLTYNIAHLSPFIFAFIAAPATIMVIITRVPGVNLMLNQQKSDTGSLVAIIQFFSMMAGALGMTLVTLRPEALIENVAIIQFSIGTIGCLLWLLVKNKPHVTENIITLK
;
A
#
# COMPACT_ATOMS: atom_id res chain seq x y z
N MET A 1 -17.45 -20.09 -1.19
CA MET A 1 -16.99 -19.26 -2.33
C MET A 1 -16.13 -18.09 -1.87
N PHE A 2 -16.59 -17.22 -0.95
CA PHE A 2 -15.80 -16.11 -0.41
C PHE A 2 -14.50 -16.54 0.31
N GLY A 3 -14.49 -17.67 1.03
CA GLY A 3 -13.28 -18.19 1.69
C GLY A 3 -12.11 -18.46 0.75
N TYR A 4 -12.38 -18.97 -0.46
CA TYR A 4 -11.32 -19.22 -1.46
C TYR A 4 -10.71 -17.92 -1.99
N ALA A 5 -11.53 -16.90 -2.22
CA ALA A 5 -11.08 -15.57 -2.61
C ALA A 5 -10.19 -14.93 -1.54
N PHE A 6 -10.56 -15.06 -0.26
CA PHE A 6 -9.74 -14.58 0.85
C PHE A 6 -8.44 -15.37 1.03
N ALA A 7 -8.49 -16.70 0.92
CA ALA A 7 -7.29 -17.54 1.00
C ALA A 7 -6.30 -17.22 -0.12
N PHE A 8 -6.80 -17.00 -1.35
CA PHE A 8 -5.99 -16.56 -2.47
C PHE A 8 -5.30 -15.23 -2.16
N ASN A 9 -6.05 -14.22 -1.72
CA ASN A 9 -5.47 -12.92 -1.35
C ASN A 9 -4.45 -13.02 -0.20
N ALA A 10 -4.73 -13.86 0.80
CA ALA A 10 -3.83 -14.07 1.94
C ALA A 10 -2.49 -14.67 1.52
N LEU A 11 -2.47 -15.60 0.55
CA LEU A 11 -1.24 -16.13 -0.01
C LEU A 11 -0.38 -15.02 -0.62
N PHE A 12 -0.98 -14.16 -1.46
CA PHE A 12 -0.25 -13.02 -2.04
C PHE A 12 0.24 -12.03 -0.98
N ALA A 13 -0.55 -11.80 0.06
CA ALA A 13 -0.12 -10.97 1.19
C ALA A 13 1.14 -11.53 1.88
N SER A 14 1.21 -12.85 2.08
CA SER A 14 2.39 -13.50 2.67
C SER A 14 3.64 -13.39 1.79
N PHE A 15 3.49 -13.38 0.46
CA PHE A 15 4.63 -13.24 -0.46
C PHE A 15 5.09 -11.80 -0.70
N GLY A 16 4.29 -10.79 -0.32
CA GLY A 16 4.60 -9.37 -0.53
C GLY A 16 6.01 -8.94 -0.09
N PRO A 17 6.45 -9.22 1.16
CA PRO A 17 7.79 -8.83 1.64
C PRO A 17 8.91 -9.56 0.90
N SER A 18 8.72 -10.85 0.59
CA SER A 18 9.69 -11.65 -0.16
C SER A 18 9.89 -11.14 -1.59
N ILE A 19 8.81 -10.67 -2.23
CA ILE A 19 8.86 -10.01 -3.55
C ILE A 19 9.65 -8.70 -3.44
N TYR A 20 9.38 -7.88 -2.41
CA TYR A 20 10.13 -6.64 -2.20
C TYR A 20 11.64 -6.88 -2.10
N ILE A 21 12.09 -7.83 -1.27
CA ILE A 21 13.52 -8.10 -1.07
C ILE A 21 14.20 -8.47 -2.40
N LYS A 22 13.57 -9.32 -3.21
CA LYS A 22 14.11 -9.69 -4.53
C LYS A 22 14.11 -8.51 -5.51
N LEU A 23 13.12 -7.63 -5.41
CA LEU A 23 12.97 -6.49 -6.31
C LEU A 23 13.93 -5.36 -5.96
N SER A 24 14.15 -5.07 -4.67
CA SER A 24 15.07 -4.02 -4.19
C SER A 24 16.54 -4.31 -4.52
N GLN A 25 16.90 -5.60 -4.64
CA GLN A 25 18.22 -6.01 -5.10
C GLN A 25 18.50 -5.64 -6.56
N LYS A 26 17.45 -5.61 -7.41
CA LYS A 26 17.57 -5.40 -8.86
C LYS A 26 17.17 -4.01 -9.33
N ILE A 27 16.24 -3.36 -8.63
CA ILE A 27 15.60 -2.11 -9.03
C ILE A 27 15.76 -1.09 -7.90
N ALA A 28 15.97 0.18 -8.26
CA ALA A 28 15.96 1.27 -7.28
C ALA A 28 14.62 1.32 -6.54
N VAL A 29 14.67 1.38 -5.20
CA VAL A 29 13.50 1.45 -4.30
C VAL A 29 12.55 2.58 -4.71
N GLU A 30 13.09 3.68 -5.23
CA GLU A 30 12.32 4.83 -5.68
C GLU A 30 11.36 4.47 -6.84
N LYS A 31 11.85 3.70 -7.82
CA LYS A 31 11.04 3.20 -8.94
C LYS A 31 10.03 2.15 -8.47
N ILE A 32 10.38 1.34 -7.48
CA ILE A 32 9.47 0.36 -6.88
C ILE A 32 8.26 1.07 -6.27
N ILE A 33 8.50 2.08 -5.41
CA ILE A 33 7.43 2.84 -4.75
C ILE A 33 6.51 3.53 -5.76
N THR A 34 7.07 4.19 -6.78
CA THR A 34 6.25 4.82 -7.84
C THR A 34 5.40 3.80 -8.58
N THR A 35 5.96 2.64 -8.93
CA THR A 35 5.22 1.58 -9.63
C THR A 35 4.10 1.01 -8.76
N CYS A 36 4.34 0.83 -7.46
CA CYS A 36 3.34 0.37 -6.51
C CYS A 36 2.13 1.33 -6.45
N PHE A 37 2.37 2.65 -6.38
CA PHE A 37 1.27 3.62 -6.39
C PHE A 37 0.50 3.64 -7.72
N LEU A 38 1.18 3.52 -8.86
CA LEU A 38 0.52 3.45 -10.17
C LEU A 38 -0.38 2.21 -10.28
N ILE A 39 0.12 1.05 -9.87
CA ILE A 39 -0.67 -0.19 -9.86
C ILE A 39 -1.83 -0.07 -8.87
N LEU A 40 -1.63 0.52 -7.69
CA LEU A 40 -2.69 0.71 -6.70
C LEU A 40 -3.84 1.57 -7.25
N MET A 41 -3.52 2.67 -7.95
CA MET A 41 -4.52 3.51 -8.64
C MET A 41 -5.24 2.74 -9.74
N LEU A 42 -4.50 2.00 -10.57
CA LEU A 42 -5.10 1.17 -11.62
C LEU A 42 -6.06 0.13 -11.03
N CYS A 43 -5.66 -0.55 -9.97
CA CYS A 43 -6.52 -1.49 -9.26
C CYS A 43 -7.76 -0.80 -8.68
N GLY A 44 -7.66 0.45 -8.19
CA GLY A 44 -8.82 1.22 -7.74
C GLY A 44 -9.83 1.47 -8.87
N VAL A 45 -9.35 1.89 -10.03
CA VAL A 45 -10.19 2.10 -11.23
C VAL A 45 -10.84 0.79 -11.70
N LEU A 46 -10.06 -0.30 -11.73
CA LEU A 46 -10.57 -1.62 -12.11
C LEU A 46 -11.61 -2.13 -11.11
N THR A 47 -11.38 -1.94 -9.81
CA THR A 47 -12.37 -2.33 -8.78
C THR A 47 -13.69 -1.58 -8.98
N TYR A 48 -13.65 -0.28 -9.27
CA TYR A 48 -14.85 0.50 -9.53
C TYR A 48 -15.64 0.02 -10.75
N ASN A 49 -14.96 -0.33 -11.85
CA ASN A 49 -15.63 -0.66 -13.11
C ASN A 49 -16.08 -2.12 -13.21
N ILE A 50 -15.24 -3.08 -12.78
CA ILE A 50 -15.44 -4.49 -13.11
C ILE A 50 -15.51 -5.43 -11.89
N ALA A 51 -15.16 -5.00 -10.68
CA ALA A 51 -15.18 -5.92 -9.54
C ALA A 51 -16.60 -6.30 -9.07
N HIS A 52 -17.62 -5.54 -9.45
CA HIS A 52 -19.03 -5.85 -9.18
C HIS A 52 -19.53 -7.10 -9.92
N LEU A 53 -18.89 -7.50 -11.02
CA LEU A 53 -19.33 -8.62 -11.86
C LEU A 53 -19.16 -9.98 -11.19
N SER A 54 -18.12 -10.19 -10.37
CA SER A 54 -17.88 -11.47 -9.71
C SER A 54 -16.94 -11.34 -8.51
N PRO A 55 -17.18 -12.09 -7.40
CA PRO A 55 -16.26 -12.16 -6.26
C PRO A 55 -14.84 -12.61 -6.64
N PHE A 56 -14.69 -13.42 -7.70
CA PHE A 56 -13.38 -13.84 -8.19
C PHE A 56 -12.62 -12.71 -8.92
N ILE A 57 -13.33 -11.85 -9.65
CA ILE A 57 -12.75 -10.69 -10.32
C ILE A 57 -12.27 -9.69 -9.25
N PHE A 58 -13.09 -9.44 -8.22
CA PHE A 58 -12.67 -8.65 -7.07
C PHE A 58 -11.40 -9.21 -6.43
N ALA A 59 -11.34 -10.51 -6.13
CA ALA A 59 -10.17 -11.12 -5.52
C ALA A 59 -8.91 -11.01 -6.39
N PHE A 60 -9.06 -11.17 -7.70
CA PHE A 60 -7.95 -11.05 -8.65
C PHE A 60 -7.41 -9.62 -8.75
N ILE A 61 -8.25 -8.60 -8.59
CA ILE A 61 -7.84 -7.18 -8.56
C ILE A 61 -7.30 -6.79 -7.19
N ALA A 62 -7.86 -7.34 -6.11
CA ALA A 62 -7.45 -7.09 -4.73
C ALA A 62 -6.07 -7.70 -4.41
N ALA A 63 -5.71 -8.83 -5.03
CA ALA A 63 -4.40 -9.47 -4.88
C ALA A 63 -3.22 -8.55 -5.21
N PRO A 64 -3.10 -7.98 -6.43
CA PRO A 64 -2.01 -7.06 -6.74
C PRO A 64 -2.05 -5.80 -5.88
N ALA A 65 -3.23 -5.25 -5.57
CA ALA A 65 -3.35 -4.10 -4.68
C ALA A 65 -2.75 -4.39 -3.29
N THR A 66 -3.07 -5.55 -2.71
CA THR A 66 -2.56 -6.00 -1.41
C THR A 66 -1.03 -6.12 -1.42
N ILE A 67 -0.48 -6.76 -2.46
CA ILE A 67 0.97 -6.89 -2.63
C ILE A 67 1.64 -5.52 -2.70
N MET A 68 1.11 -4.60 -3.52
CA MET A 68 1.73 -3.27 -3.70
C MET A 68 1.73 -2.46 -2.41
N VAL A 69 0.67 -2.53 -1.60
CA VAL A 69 0.61 -1.87 -0.30
C VAL A 69 1.67 -2.44 0.65
N ILE A 70 1.82 -3.77 0.70
CA ILE A 70 2.81 -4.43 1.55
C ILE A 70 4.24 -4.08 1.11
N ILE A 71 4.50 -4.13 -0.20
CA ILE A 71 5.80 -3.77 -0.78
C ILE A 71 6.16 -2.32 -0.45
N THR A 72 5.20 -1.39 -0.53
CA THR A 72 5.44 0.04 -0.24
C THR A 72 5.69 0.29 1.25
N ARG A 73 5.05 -0.50 2.12
CA ARG A 73 5.18 -0.39 3.57
C ARG A 73 6.61 -0.65 4.06
N VAL A 74 7.30 -1.63 3.48
CA VAL A 74 8.66 -2.02 3.92
C VAL A 74 9.68 -0.86 3.81
N PRO A 75 9.92 -0.26 2.62
CA PRO A 75 10.82 0.88 2.51
C PRO A 75 10.27 2.12 3.21
N GLY A 76 8.95 2.31 3.26
CA GLY A 76 8.33 3.45 3.95
C GLY A 76 8.65 3.48 5.44
N VAL A 77 8.46 2.36 6.14
CA VAL A 77 8.79 2.25 7.56
C VAL A 77 10.31 2.36 7.77
N ASN A 78 11.12 1.70 6.95
CA ASN A 78 12.58 1.78 7.10
C ASN A 78 13.11 3.21 6.86
N LEU A 79 12.55 3.95 5.90
CA LEU A 79 12.90 5.35 5.66
C LEU A 79 12.60 6.22 6.87
N MET A 80 11.42 6.05 7.48
CA MET A 80 11.04 6.78 8.70
C MET A 80 11.99 6.45 9.85
N LEU A 81 12.33 5.17 10.03
CA LEU A 81 13.25 4.71 11.09
C LEU A 81 14.66 5.27 10.90
N ASN A 82 15.19 5.25 9.67
CA ASN A 82 16.53 5.77 9.38
C ASN A 82 16.65 7.30 9.60
N GLN A 83 15.54 8.03 9.53
CA GLN A 83 15.53 9.47 9.82
C GLN A 83 15.68 9.80 11.31
N GLN A 84 15.45 8.84 12.22
CA GLN A 84 15.44 9.06 13.66
C GLN A 84 16.61 8.33 14.34
N LYS A 85 17.57 9.09 14.88
CA LYS A 85 18.82 8.54 15.44
C LYS A 85 18.75 8.10 16.91
N SER A 86 17.83 8.64 17.71
CA SER A 86 17.88 8.49 19.18
C SER A 86 16.62 7.91 19.83
N ASP A 87 15.46 7.94 19.17
CA ASP A 87 14.20 7.48 19.77
C ASP A 87 13.37 6.65 18.78
N THR A 88 13.89 5.47 18.44
CA THR A 88 13.23 4.49 17.58
C THR A 88 11.92 3.98 18.21
N GLY A 89 11.87 3.86 19.54
CA GLY A 89 10.70 3.36 20.26
C GLY A 89 9.49 4.28 20.11
N SER A 90 9.65 5.57 20.40
CA SER A 90 8.58 6.56 20.23
C SER A 90 8.20 6.73 18.77
N LEU A 91 9.16 6.69 17.84
CA LEU A 91 8.87 6.77 16.41
C LEU A 91 8.00 5.59 15.95
N VAL A 92 8.32 4.36 16.35
CA VAL A 92 7.51 3.18 16.03
C VAL A 92 6.10 3.32 16.60
N ALA A 93 5.96 3.82 17.83
CA ALA A 93 4.65 4.08 18.43
C ALA A 93 3.83 5.09 17.62
N ILE A 94 4.45 6.18 17.14
CA ILE A 94 3.81 7.18 16.28
C ILE A 94 3.38 6.56 14.94
N ILE A 95 4.26 5.79 14.28
CA ILE A 95 3.94 5.11 13.02
C ILE A 95 2.72 4.20 13.19
N GLN A 96 2.67 3.41 14.26
CA GLN A 96 1.56 2.50 14.52
C GLN A 96 0.28 3.25 14.88
N PHE A 97 0.38 4.32 15.68
CA PHE A 97 -0.75 5.16 16.03
C PHE A 97 -1.44 5.73 14.80
N PHE A 98 -0.68 6.37 13.89
CA PHE A 98 -1.24 6.91 12.65
C PHE A 98 -1.75 5.81 11.71
N SER A 99 -1.07 4.66 11.66
CA SER A 99 -1.53 3.50 10.86
C SER A 99 -2.87 2.96 11.36
N MET A 100 -3.04 2.82 12.68
CA MET A 100 -4.29 2.37 13.29
C MET A 100 -5.40 3.40 13.10
N MET A 101 -5.10 4.69 13.27
CA MET A 101 -6.07 5.76 13.06
C MET A 101 -6.55 5.79 11.61
N ALA A 102 -5.64 5.71 10.63
CA ALA A 102 -5.99 5.63 9.22
C ALA A 102 -6.80 4.36 8.89
N GLY A 103 -6.42 3.21 9.47
CA GLY A 103 -7.15 1.96 9.32
C GLY A 103 -8.57 2.02 9.88
N ALA A 104 -8.74 2.61 11.07
CA ALA A 104 -10.04 2.82 11.68
C ALA A 104 -10.92 3.74 10.82
N LEU A 105 -10.38 4.87 10.35
CA LEU A 105 -11.08 5.77 9.43
C LEU A 105 -11.50 5.07 8.14
N GLY A 106 -10.62 4.27 7.53
CA GLY A 106 -10.93 3.49 6.34
C GLY A 106 -12.08 2.52 6.57
N MET A 107 -12.06 1.77 7.67
CA MET A 107 -13.14 0.85 8.04
C MET A 107 -14.46 1.57 8.30
N THR A 108 -14.43 2.70 9.01
CA THR A 108 -15.63 3.52 9.24
C THR A 108 -16.21 4.00 7.91
N LEU A 109 -15.39 4.53 7.00
CA LEU A 109 -15.83 5.02 5.69
C LEU A 109 -16.51 3.93 4.85
N VAL A 110 -15.95 2.71 4.84
CA VAL A 110 -16.56 1.57 4.13
C VAL A 110 -17.90 1.18 4.75
N THR A 111 -18.02 1.27 6.08
CA THR A 111 -19.21 0.85 6.84
C THR A 111 -20.39 1.83 6.71
N LEU A 112 -20.14 3.10 6.36
CA LEU A 112 -21.20 4.11 6.19
C LEU A 112 -22.20 3.78 5.06
N ARG A 113 -21.76 3.03 4.04
CA ARG A 113 -22.59 2.62 2.90
C ARG A 113 -22.37 1.15 2.54
N PRO A 114 -22.96 0.21 3.30
CA PRO A 114 -22.73 -1.22 3.09
C PRO A 114 -23.24 -1.72 1.73
N GLU A 115 -24.27 -1.10 1.17
CA GLU A 115 -24.83 -1.44 -0.16
C GLU A 115 -23.84 -1.20 -1.31
N ALA A 116 -22.88 -0.30 -1.12
CA ALA A 116 -21.88 0.10 -2.13
C ALA A 116 -20.45 -0.21 -1.66
N LEU A 117 -20.25 -1.33 -0.94
CA LEU A 117 -18.97 -1.68 -0.33
C LEU A 117 -17.81 -1.71 -1.34
N ILE A 118 -18.03 -2.30 -2.51
CA ILE A 118 -17.01 -2.39 -3.58
C ILE A 118 -16.65 -0.99 -4.11
N GLU A 119 -17.64 -0.12 -4.31
CA GLU A 119 -17.40 1.27 -4.76
C GLU A 119 -16.64 2.06 -3.70
N ASN A 120 -17.02 1.95 -2.43
CA ASN A 120 -16.33 2.65 -1.34
C ASN A 120 -14.87 2.22 -1.24
N VAL A 121 -14.59 0.91 -1.31
CA VAL A 121 -13.22 0.38 -1.30
C VAL A 121 -12.45 0.87 -2.53
N ALA A 122 -13.06 0.88 -3.71
CA ALA A 122 -12.44 1.38 -4.93
C ALA A 122 -12.06 2.86 -4.84
N ILE A 123 -12.98 3.71 -4.35
CA ILE A 123 -12.77 5.15 -4.16
C ILE A 123 -11.67 5.39 -3.13
N ILE A 124 -11.69 4.70 -2.00
CA ILE A 124 -10.66 4.83 -0.95
C ILE A 124 -9.30 4.41 -1.51
N GLN A 125 -9.24 3.27 -2.19
CA GLN A 125 -8.00 2.76 -2.77
C GLN A 125 -7.42 3.70 -3.82
N PHE A 126 -8.26 4.22 -4.72
CA PHE A 126 -7.86 5.19 -5.73
C PHE A 126 -7.40 6.52 -5.10
N SER A 127 -8.13 7.02 -4.12
CA SER A 127 -7.83 8.28 -3.43
C SER A 127 -6.51 8.18 -2.67
N ILE A 128 -6.29 7.12 -1.88
CA ILE A 128 -5.04 6.89 -1.17
C ILE A 128 -3.88 6.67 -2.14
N GLY A 129 -4.09 5.91 -3.22
CA GLY A 129 -3.07 5.73 -4.26
C GLY A 129 -2.68 7.05 -4.92
N THR A 130 -3.64 7.93 -5.19
CA THR A 130 -3.40 9.24 -5.79
C THR A 130 -2.67 10.18 -4.83
N ILE A 131 -3.18 10.32 -3.60
CA ILE A 131 -2.56 11.18 -2.57
C ILE A 131 -1.14 10.68 -2.27
N GLY A 132 -0.96 9.37 -2.11
CA GLY A 132 0.34 8.74 -1.89
C GLY A 132 1.31 8.98 -3.05
N CYS A 133 0.85 8.83 -4.29
CA CYS A 133 1.65 9.11 -5.49
C CYS A 133 2.08 10.58 -5.55
N LEU A 134 1.16 11.52 -5.32
CA LEU A 134 1.44 12.96 -5.35
C LEU A 134 2.46 13.34 -4.27
N LEU A 135 2.23 12.93 -3.02
CA LEU A 135 3.16 13.18 -1.91
C LEU A 135 4.53 12.57 -2.19
N TRP A 136 4.56 11.36 -2.73
CA TRP A 136 5.80 10.70 -3.12
C TRP A 136 6.56 11.49 -4.19
N LEU A 137 5.90 11.92 -5.27
CA LEU A 137 6.53 12.71 -6.33
C LEU A 137 7.08 14.06 -5.84
N LEU A 138 6.42 14.68 -4.85
CA LEU A 138 6.89 15.93 -4.23
C LEU A 138 8.15 15.72 -3.36
N VAL A 139 8.23 14.57 -2.69
CA VAL A 139 9.26 14.29 -1.69
C VAL A 139 10.46 13.55 -2.26
N LYS A 140 10.28 12.75 -3.33
CA LYS A 140 11.32 11.88 -3.89
C LYS A 140 12.59 12.65 -4.33
N ASN A 141 12.42 13.89 -4.81
CA ASN A 141 13.52 14.73 -5.30
C ASN A 141 14.28 15.46 -4.17
N LYS A 142 13.88 15.27 -2.89
CA LYS A 142 14.54 15.92 -1.75
C LYS A 142 15.80 15.14 -1.37
N PRO A 143 16.97 15.79 -1.20
CA PRO A 143 18.25 15.13 -0.92
C PRO A 143 18.23 14.27 0.35
N HIS A 144 17.45 14.68 1.36
CA HIS A 144 17.29 13.95 2.63
C HIS A 144 16.61 12.56 2.47
N VAL A 145 15.94 12.32 1.35
CA VAL A 145 15.26 11.06 1.03
C VAL A 145 16.14 10.21 0.13
N THR A 146 16.84 10.82 -0.83
CA THR A 146 17.78 10.11 -1.72
C THR A 146 18.94 9.48 -0.94
N GLU A 147 19.52 10.17 0.04
CA GLU A 147 20.62 9.63 0.87
C GLU A 147 20.19 8.43 1.73
N ASN A 148 18.99 8.50 2.31
CA ASN A 148 18.46 7.44 3.18
C ASN A 148 17.86 6.25 2.40
N ILE A 149 17.58 6.41 1.10
CA ILE A 149 17.15 5.30 0.22
C ILE A 149 18.36 4.46 -0.21
N ILE A 150 19.55 5.05 -0.35
CA ILE A 150 20.77 4.34 -0.75
C ILE A 150 21.22 3.35 0.34
N THR A 151 20.96 3.66 1.61
CA THR A 151 21.23 2.79 2.77
C THR A 151 20.21 1.65 2.97
N LEU A 152 19.15 1.57 2.15
CA LEU A 152 18.14 0.49 2.19
C LEU A 152 18.48 -0.74 1.33
N LYS A 153 19.63 -0.72 0.65
CA LYS A 153 20.16 -1.87 -0.11
C LYS A 153 20.90 -2.83 0.80
#